data_AF-A0A317WER1-F1
#
_entry.id   AF-A0A317WER1-F1
#
_cell.length_a   1.000
_cell.length_b   1.000
_cell.length_c   1.000
_cell.angle_alpha   90.00
_cell.angle_beta   90.00
_cell.angle_gamma   90.00
#
_symmetry.space_group_name_H-M   'P 1'
#
loop_
_entity.id
_entity.type
_entity.pdbx_description
1 polymer ?
#
loop_
_entity_poly.entity_id
_entity_poly.type
_entity_poly.pdbx_seq_one_letter_code
_entity_poly.pdbx_strand_id
1 'polypeptide(L)'
;MDFCKEFNARTAHITTGVPIPARVTVRPDRSFTFDLRTPTTTYLLMQAANVEPRKNRIRGAQKPGHETIGTLSLKHVYEIAKIKQTETRLSGLSLEGLCKSVIAQSKSMGIQVVP
;
A
#
# COMPACT_ATOMS: atom_id res chain seq x y z
N MET A 1 -23.78 12.31 4.71
CA MET A 1 -22.97 11.84 5.86
C MET A 1 -22.83 10.32 5.92
N ASP A 2 -23.61 9.55 5.14
CA ASP A 2 -23.59 8.08 5.23
C ASP A 2 -22.27 7.43 4.82
N PHE A 3 -21.60 7.91 3.76
CA PHE A 3 -20.30 7.36 3.34
C PHE A 3 -19.25 7.42 4.45
N CYS A 4 -19.04 8.58 5.08
CA CYS A 4 -18.01 8.73 6.11
C CYS A 4 -18.29 7.81 7.32
N LYS A 5 -19.56 7.66 7.71
CA LYS A 5 -19.95 6.78 8.82
C LYS A 5 -19.68 5.32 8.48
N GLU A 6 -20.06 4.88 7.29
CA GLU A 6 -19.85 3.50 6.82
C GLU A 6 -18.37 3.19 6.61
N PHE A 7 -17.60 4.14 6.04
CA PHE A 7 -16.16 4.02 5.87
C PHE A 7 -15.46 3.84 7.23
N ASN A 8 -15.79 4.67 8.22
CA ASN A 8 -15.24 4.57 9.57
C ASN A 8 -15.58 3.23 10.24
N ALA A 9 -16.82 2.75 10.09
CA ALA A 9 -17.22 1.45 10.61
C ALA A 9 -16.42 0.29 9.99
N ARG A 10 -16.25 0.30 8.66
CA ARG A 10 -15.50 -0.74 7.95
C ARG A 10 -13.98 -0.70 8.21
N THR A 11 -13.42 0.47 8.58
CA THR A 11 -11.98 0.66 8.83
C THR A 11 -11.59 0.67 10.31
N ALA A 12 -12.54 0.46 11.23
CA ALA A 12 -12.33 0.56 12.68
C ALA A 12 -11.26 -0.39 13.23
N HIS A 13 -10.98 -1.51 12.54
CA HIS A 13 -9.96 -2.49 12.92
C HIS A 13 -8.55 -2.14 12.42
N ILE A 14 -8.41 -1.10 11.60
CA ILE A 14 -7.14 -0.67 11.00
C ILE A 14 -6.58 0.51 11.81
N THR A 15 -5.27 0.51 12.03
CA THR A 15 -4.59 1.58 12.74
C THR A 15 -4.86 2.95 12.10
N THR A 16 -5.20 3.92 12.94
CA THR A 16 -5.46 5.29 12.50
C THR A 16 -4.23 5.90 11.81
N GLY A 17 -4.44 6.58 10.69
CA GLY A 17 -3.37 7.19 9.90
C GLY A 17 -2.85 6.33 8.74
N VAL A 18 -3.28 5.07 8.64
CA VAL A 18 -2.97 4.21 7.49
C VAL A 18 -3.82 4.65 6.28
N PRO A 19 -3.22 4.98 5.12
CA PRO A 19 -3.97 5.37 3.93
C PRO A 19 -4.64 4.16 3.27
N ILE A 20 -5.97 4.12 3.28
CA ILE A 20 -6.81 3.07 2.72
C ILE A 20 -7.52 3.60 1.46
N PRO A 21 -7.20 3.09 0.26
CA PRO A 21 -7.90 3.50 -0.95
C PRO A 21 -9.33 2.93 -0.98
N ALA A 22 -10.31 3.74 -1.37
CA ALA A 22 -11.68 3.33 -1.62
C ALA A 22 -12.05 3.57 -3.09
N ARG A 23 -12.63 2.57 -3.77
CA ARG A 23 -13.24 2.78 -5.09
C ARG A 23 -14.74 3.00 -4.88
N VAL A 24 -15.21 4.21 -5.15
CA VAL A 24 -16.63 4.56 -5.03
C VAL A 24 -17.27 4.48 -6.42
N THR A 25 -18.33 3.69 -6.53
CA THR A 25 -19.16 3.59 -7.74
C THR A 25 -20.48 4.30 -7.46
N VAL A 26 -20.70 5.41 -8.15
CA VAL A 26 -21.92 6.23 -8.03
C VAL A 26 -22.84 5.91 -9.20
N ARG A 27 -24.11 5.63 -8.91
CA ARG A 27 -25.15 5.33 -9.89
C ARG A 27 -25.98 6.59 -10.23
N PRO A 28 -26.74 6.60 -11.35
CA PRO A 28 -27.53 7.78 -11.76
C PRO A 28 -28.60 8.21 -10.75
N ASP A 29 -29.10 7.28 -9.93
CA ASP A 29 -30.03 7.52 -8.83
C ASP A 29 -29.36 8.15 -7.59
N ARG A 30 -28.09 8.54 -7.69
CA ARG A 30 -27.24 9.03 -6.59
C ARG A 30 -27.00 8.01 -5.48
N SER A 31 -27.38 6.75 -5.67
CA SER A 31 -26.92 5.66 -4.82
C SER A 31 -25.42 5.42 -5.05
N PHE A 32 -24.72 4.99 -4.00
CA PHE A 32 -23.32 4.65 -4.10
C PHE A 32 -23.03 3.27 -3.50
N THR A 33 -22.01 2.63 -4.03
CA THR A 33 -21.37 1.46 -3.41
C THR A 33 -19.88 1.73 -3.38
N PHE A 34 -19.16 1.20 -2.38
CA PHE A 34 -17.73 1.36 -2.33
C PHE A 34 -17.03 0.10 -1.83
N ASP A 35 -15.86 -0.13 -2.43
CA ASP A 35 -14.96 -1.22 -2.09
C ASP A 35 -13.70 -0.63 -1.48
N LEU A 36 -13.38 -1.09 -0.26
CA LEU A 36 -12.12 -0.79 0.39
C LEU A 36 -11.02 -1.67 -0.18
N ARG A 37 -9.87 -1.07 -0.39
CA ARG A 37 -8.65 -1.74 -0.84
C ARG A 37 -7.68 -1.86 0.32
N THR A 38 -6.72 -2.76 0.20
CA THR A 38 -5.60 -2.86 1.14
C THR A 38 -4.76 -1.56 1.12
N PRO A 39 -4.06 -1.25 2.23
CA PRO A 39 -3.21 -0.07 2.32
C PRO A 39 -2.23 0.04 1.15
N THR A 40 -1.91 1.24 0.69
CA THR A 40 -1.06 1.40 -0.51
C THR A 40 0.30 0.71 -0.36
N THR A 41 0.81 0.08 -1.42
CA THR A 41 2.10 -0.61 -1.37
C THR A 41 3.24 0.34 -1.00
N THR A 42 3.18 1.58 -1.48
CA THR A 42 4.11 2.66 -1.10
C THR A 42 4.16 2.88 0.40
N TYR A 43 2.99 2.95 1.06
CA TYR A 43 2.93 3.12 2.51
C TYR A 43 3.50 1.90 3.25
N LEU A 44 3.11 0.68 2.84
CA LEU A 44 3.62 -0.56 3.43
C LEU A 44 5.13 -0.70 3.29
N LEU A 45 5.68 -0.38 2.12
CA LEU A 45 7.12 -0.41 1.85
C LEU A 45 7.88 0.60 2.71
N MET A 46 7.37 1.84 2.82
CA MET A 46 8.01 2.86 3.65
C MET A 46 7.96 2.52 5.14
N GLN A 47 6.84 1.96 5.60
CA GLN A 47 6.67 1.51 6.98
C GLN A 47 7.62 0.35 7.30
N ALA A 48 7.71 -0.66 6.43
CA ALA A 48 8.61 -1.79 6.61
C ALA A 48 10.10 -1.41 6.50
N ALA A 49 10.43 -0.40 5.69
CA ALA A 49 11.79 0.13 5.55
C ALA A 49 12.15 1.19 6.61
N ASN A 50 11.26 1.49 7.56
CA ASN A 50 11.44 2.49 8.62
C ASN A 50 11.92 3.85 8.10
N VAL A 51 11.36 4.32 6.99
CA VAL A 51 11.79 5.58 6.36
C VAL A 51 11.41 6.77 7.23
N GLU A 52 12.40 7.58 7.61
CA GLU A 52 12.17 8.76 8.45
C GLU A 52 11.30 9.82 7.74
N PRO A 53 10.36 10.46 8.45
CA PRO A 53 9.60 11.57 7.90
C PRO A 53 10.50 12.76 7.59
N ARG A 54 10.44 13.29 6.36
CA ARG A 54 11.08 14.57 6.00
C ARG A 54 10.01 15.65 5.89
N LYS A 55 10.16 16.74 6.66
CA LYS A 55 9.19 17.85 6.71
C LYS A 55 7.75 17.37 7.00
N ASN A 56 7.60 16.58 8.07
CA ASN A 56 6.34 16.02 8.57
C ASN A 56 5.61 15.05 7.60
N ARG A 57 6.28 14.54 6.56
CA ARG A 57 5.73 13.52 5.65
C ARG A 57 6.76 12.47 5.32
N ILE A 58 6.34 11.22 5.23
CA ILE A 58 7.16 10.14 4.71
C ILE A 58 7.20 10.27 3.18
N ARG A 59 8.39 10.31 2.58
CA ARG A 59 8.59 10.53 1.14
C ARG A 59 9.58 9.52 0.56
N GLY A 60 9.38 9.18 -0.71
CA GLY A 60 10.33 8.39 -1.49
C GLY A 60 11.63 9.16 -1.78
N ALA A 61 12.62 8.47 -2.34
CA ALA A 61 13.83 9.11 -2.85
C ALA A 61 13.49 10.17 -3.90
N GLN A 62 14.24 11.28 -3.92
CA GLN A 62 14.06 12.30 -4.96
C GLN A 62 14.68 11.87 -6.28
N LYS A 63 15.78 11.12 -6.21
CA LYS A 63 16.46 10.51 -7.35
C LYS A 63 16.61 8.99 -7.15
N PRO A 64 15.53 8.21 -7.36
CA PRO A 64 15.57 6.75 -7.27
C PRO A 64 16.67 6.18 -8.18
N GLY A 65 17.49 5.26 -7.65
CA GLY A 65 18.62 4.67 -8.36
C GLY A 65 19.98 5.34 -8.08
N HIS A 66 19.98 6.60 -7.63
CA HIS A 66 21.17 7.27 -7.09
C HIS A 66 21.08 7.41 -5.57
N GLU A 67 19.88 7.68 -5.05
CA GLU A 67 19.60 7.82 -3.63
C GLU A 67 18.86 6.60 -3.12
N THR A 68 19.35 6.05 -2.00
CA THR A 68 18.67 4.97 -1.26
C THR A 68 18.15 5.54 0.06
N ILE A 69 16.85 5.38 0.32
CA ILE A 69 16.16 5.93 1.51
C ILE A 69 15.85 4.87 2.57
N GLY A 70 16.09 3.59 2.28
CA GLY A 70 15.87 2.50 3.20
C GLY A 70 16.21 1.16 2.57
N THR A 71 16.35 0.15 3.42
CA THR A 71 16.59 -1.24 3.02
C THR A 71 15.44 -2.12 3.51
N LEU A 72 15.15 -3.18 2.76
CA LEU A 72 14.04 -4.07 3.05
C LEU A 72 14.44 -5.50 2.71
N SER A 73 14.18 -6.47 3.59
CA SER A 73 14.51 -7.87 3.33
C SER A 73 13.44 -8.59 2.51
N LEU A 74 13.80 -9.68 1.83
CA LEU A 74 12.84 -10.50 1.07
C LEU A 74 11.66 -11.01 1.92
N LYS A 75 11.85 -11.21 3.23
CA LYS A 75 10.76 -11.59 4.15
C LYS A 75 9.65 -10.53 4.19
N HIS A 76 10.02 -9.27 4.29
CA HIS A 76 9.06 -8.17 4.29
C HIS A 76 8.36 -8.02 2.93
N VAL A 77 9.07 -8.24 1.82
CA VAL A 77 8.46 -8.25 0.48
C VAL A 77 7.36 -9.30 0.41
N TYR A 78 7.64 -10.50 0.92
CA TYR A 78 6.72 -11.62 0.91
C TYR A 78 5.47 -11.37 1.77
N GLU A 79 5.65 -10.77 2.94
CA GLU A 79 4.53 -10.36 3.81
C GLU A 79 3.65 -9.30 3.14
N ILE A 80 4.26 -8.28 2.53
CA ILE A 80 3.53 -7.24 1.78
C ILE A 80 2.76 -7.87 0.62
N ALA A 81 3.38 -8.80 -0.12
CA ALA A 81 2.73 -9.50 -1.23
C ALA A 81 1.54 -10.34 -0.74
N LYS A 82 1.66 -11.03 0.40
CA LYS A 82 0.54 -11.76 1.03
C LYS A 82 -0.62 -10.84 1.40
N ILE A 83 -0.33 -9.71 2.04
CA ILE A 83 -1.35 -8.71 2.38
C ILE A 83 -2.05 -8.23 1.11
N LYS A 84 -1.32 -7.99 0.02
CA LYS A 84 -1.91 -7.57 -1.25
C LYS A 84 -2.73 -8.66 -1.93
N GLN A 85 -2.34 -9.92 -1.79
CA GLN A 85 -3.05 -11.05 -2.41
C GLN A 85 -4.44 -11.28 -1.82
N THR A 86 -4.72 -10.80 -0.60
CA THR A 86 -6.08 -10.89 -0.02
C THR A 86 -7.11 -10.06 -0.78
N GLU A 87 -6.68 -9.13 -1.64
CA GLU A 87 -7.59 -8.40 -2.51
C GLU A 87 -8.17 -9.31 -3.58
N THR A 88 -9.50 -9.33 -3.70
CA THR A 88 -10.22 -10.16 -4.68
C THR A 88 -9.75 -9.97 -6.12
N ARG A 89 -9.23 -8.79 -6.48
CA ARG A 89 -8.71 -8.50 -7.83
C ARG A 89 -7.28 -9.03 -8.07
N LEU A 90 -6.55 -9.35 -7.00
CA LEU A 90 -5.16 -9.81 -7.04
C LEU A 90 -5.03 -11.28 -6.63
N SER A 91 -6.09 -11.91 -6.11
CA SER A 91 -6.09 -13.30 -5.62
C SER A 91 -5.73 -14.33 -6.69
N GLY A 92 -5.98 -14.05 -7.96
CA GLY A 92 -5.61 -14.92 -9.09
C GLY A 92 -4.14 -14.82 -9.53
N LEU A 93 -3.37 -13.86 -9.01
CA LEU A 93 -1.96 -13.72 -9.35
C LEU A 93 -1.09 -14.65 -8.49
N SER A 94 -0.04 -15.20 -9.08
CA SER A 94 0.95 -15.97 -8.33
C SER A 94 1.65 -15.09 -7.31
N LEU A 95 1.96 -15.65 -6.15
CA LEU A 95 2.63 -14.93 -5.07
C LEU A 95 4.03 -14.45 -5.51
N GLU A 96 4.72 -15.25 -6.33
CA GLU A 96 6.00 -14.86 -6.93
C GLU A 96 5.86 -13.61 -7.84
N GLY A 97 4.81 -13.56 -8.67
CA GLY A 97 4.53 -12.40 -9.53
C GLY A 97 4.21 -11.13 -8.74
N LEU A 98 3.48 -11.29 -7.63
CA LEU A 98 3.23 -10.19 -6.69
C LEU A 98 4.52 -9.71 -6.02
N CYS A 99 5.36 -10.63 -5.54
CA CYS A 99 6.67 -10.28 -4.97
C CYS A 99 7.54 -9.49 -5.97
N LYS A 100 7.63 -9.95 -7.22
CA LYS A 100 8.38 -9.24 -8.28
C LYS A 100 7.84 -7.83 -8.51
N SER A 101 6.52 -7.66 -8.46
CA SER A 101 5.86 -6.37 -8.61
C SER A 101 6.17 -5.43 -7.44
N VAL A 102 6.17 -5.94 -6.21
CA VAL A 102 6.54 -5.18 -5.01
C VAL A 102 8.02 -4.76 -5.03
N ILE A 103 8.91 -5.65 -5.48
CA ILE A 103 10.35 -5.35 -5.65
C ILE A 103 10.57 -4.28 -6.73
N ALA A 104 9.84 -4.35 -7.85
CA ALA A 104 9.91 -3.32 -8.88
C ALA A 104 9.50 -1.94 -8.33
N GLN A 105 8.47 -1.91 -7.48
CA GLN A 105 8.00 -0.69 -6.84
C GLN A 105 8.97 -0.16 -5.78
N SER A 106 9.64 -1.03 -5.00
CA SER A 106 10.65 -0.58 -4.04
C SER A 106 11.81 0.12 -4.75
N LYS A 107 12.23 -0.40 -5.92
CA LYS A 107 13.27 0.21 -6.76
C LYS A 107 12.90 1.62 -7.23
N SER A 108 11.66 1.83 -7.67
CA SER A 108 11.20 3.17 -8.11
C SER A 108 11.05 4.16 -6.96
N MET A 109 11.03 3.68 -5.71
CA MET A 109 10.99 4.51 -4.51
C MET A 109 12.38 4.80 -3.91
N GLY A 110 13.43 4.15 -4.41
CA GLY A 110 14.77 4.21 -3.81
C GLY A 110 14.90 3.36 -2.55
N ILE A 111 14.15 2.27 -2.43
CA ILE A 111 14.30 1.28 -1.35
C ILE A 111 15.05 0.07 -1.90
N GLN A 112 16.19 -0.26 -1.31
CA GLN A 112 17.00 -1.39 -1.71
C GLN A 112 16.49 -2.68 -1.06
N VAL A 113 16.27 -3.71 -1.89
CA VAL A 113 15.87 -5.04 -1.40
C VAL A 113 17.13 -5.88 -1.18
N VAL A 114 17.27 -6.42 0.02
CA VAL A 114 18.38 -7.29 0.42
C VAL A 114 17.86 -8.74 0.46
N PRO A 115 18.64 -9.72 -0.07
CA PRO A 115 18.31 -11.14 0.02
C PRO A 115 18.07 -11.63 1.44
#